data_AF-A0A7W7HBY3-F1
#
_entry.id   AF-A0A7W7HBY3-F1
#
_cell.length_a   1.000
_cell.length_b   1.000
_cell.length_c   1.000
_cell.angle_alpha   90.00
_cell.angle_beta   90.00
_cell.angle_gamma   90.00
#
_symmetry.space_group_name_H-M   'P 1'
#
loop_
_entity.id
_entity.type
_entity.pdbx_description
1 polymer ?
#
loop_
_entity_poly.entity_id
_entity_poly.type
_entity_poly.pdbx_seq_one_letter_code
_entity_poly.pdbx_strand_id
1 'polypeptide(L)'
;MARPNRLTTIGLALLTTSVAVGLTAAPAQAATTGVVSVYKTTKVRYKAATGKQNKIVITRAGNTITVDDVVTLKPGAGCKKVEGDTTRVRCTTAAAPTRITVYSYDRNDSIVNDTDVPMSADSGTGSDRLYGGSRGDHLYSADGADRLERSPTSDHPRIARDRHHPA
;
A
#
# COMPACT_ATOMS: atom_id res chain seq x y z
N MET A 1 -44.82 -70.73 -0.72
CA MET A 1 -44.49 -71.09 -2.12
C MET A 1 -45.05 -70.02 -3.05
N ALA A 2 -44.45 -69.61 -4.17
CA ALA A 2 -43.05 -69.51 -4.57
C ALA A 2 -42.96 -68.51 -5.75
N ARG A 3 -42.01 -67.55 -5.71
CA ARG A 3 -41.48 -66.68 -6.80
C ARG A 3 -42.38 -66.17 -7.97
N PRO A 4 -42.33 -64.85 -8.24
CA PRO A 4 -42.37 -64.28 -9.59
C PRO A 4 -40.98 -63.92 -10.15
N ASN A 5 -40.94 -63.52 -11.42
CA ASN A 5 -39.78 -63.55 -12.33
C ASN A 5 -38.86 -62.30 -12.31
N ARG A 6 -37.70 -62.37 -12.99
CA ARG A 6 -36.68 -61.30 -13.10
C ARG A 6 -36.82 -60.43 -14.38
N LEU A 7 -36.27 -59.19 -14.28
CA LEU A 7 -35.72 -58.32 -15.36
C LEU A 7 -36.76 -57.77 -16.39
N THR A 8 -36.60 -56.61 -17.03
CA THR A 8 -35.37 -55.87 -17.43
C THR A 8 -35.60 -54.33 -17.54
N THR A 9 -34.51 -53.55 -17.63
CA THR A 9 -34.34 -52.12 -17.97
C THR A 9 -35.35 -51.50 -18.96
N ILE A 10 -35.74 -50.22 -18.89
CA ILE A 10 -35.04 -48.97 -19.34
C ILE A 10 -35.83 -47.77 -18.70
N GLY A 11 -35.33 -46.54 -18.45
CA GLY A 11 -34.09 -45.84 -18.82
C GLY A 11 -33.90 -44.53 -18.01
N LEU A 12 -33.49 -43.40 -18.63
CA LEU A 12 -33.20 -42.12 -17.96
C LEU A 12 -33.59 -40.88 -18.81
N ALA A 13 -34.24 -39.86 -18.22
CA ALA A 13 -34.40 -38.52 -18.82
C ALA A 13 -34.72 -37.43 -17.77
N LEU A 14 -33.73 -36.96 -17.01
CA LEU A 14 -33.84 -35.66 -16.31
C LEU A 14 -33.39 -34.54 -17.26
N LEU A 15 -34.31 -33.70 -17.72
CA LEU A 15 -33.96 -32.41 -18.33
C LEU A 15 -33.67 -31.40 -17.22
N THR A 16 -32.40 -31.20 -16.89
CA THR A 16 -31.96 -30.07 -16.06
C THR A 16 -31.36 -28.98 -16.94
N THR A 17 -31.97 -27.80 -16.94
CA THR A 17 -31.57 -26.62 -17.73
C THR A 17 -30.36 -25.92 -17.10
N SER A 18 -29.15 -26.31 -17.50
CA SER A 18 -27.92 -25.63 -17.09
C SER A 18 -27.69 -24.33 -17.88
N VAL A 19 -28.21 -23.21 -17.35
CA VAL A 19 -27.82 -21.87 -17.80
C VAL A 19 -26.37 -21.62 -17.35
N ALA A 20 -25.43 -21.77 -18.27
CA ALA A 20 -24.03 -21.45 -18.04
C ALA A 20 -23.83 -19.93 -18.02
N VAL A 21 -23.96 -19.32 -16.82
CA VAL A 21 -23.59 -17.91 -16.61
C VAL A 21 -22.07 -17.80 -16.67
N GLY A 22 -21.55 -17.42 -17.84
CA GLY A 22 -20.14 -17.17 -18.04
C GLY A 22 -19.68 -15.95 -17.24
N LEU A 23 -19.13 -16.20 -16.05
CA LEU A 23 -18.40 -15.21 -15.25
C LEU A 23 -17.10 -14.86 -15.96
N THR A 24 -17.16 -13.87 -16.86
CA THR A 24 -15.96 -13.24 -17.42
C THR A 24 -15.28 -12.44 -16.31
N ALA A 25 -14.24 -13.03 -15.71
CA ALA A 25 -13.38 -12.32 -14.78
C ALA A 25 -12.71 -11.16 -15.51
N ALA A 26 -13.19 -9.94 -15.28
CA ALA A 26 -12.55 -8.74 -15.79
C ALA A 26 -11.11 -8.66 -15.26
N PRO A 27 -10.11 -8.33 -16.09
CA PRO A 27 -8.74 -8.21 -15.62
C PRO A 27 -8.66 -7.12 -14.54
N ALA A 28 -8.05 -7.44 -13.41
CA ALA A 28 -7.79 -6.48 -12.35
C ALA A 28 -6.83 -5.41 -12.90
N GLN A 29 -7.37 -4.23 -13.19
CA GLN A 29 -6.60 -3.07 -13.66
C GLN A 29 -5.62 -2.66 -12.56
N ALA A 30 -4.32 -2.93 -12.75
CA ALA A 30 -3.28 -2.51 -11.84
C ALA A 30 -3.29 -0.98 -11.73
N ALA A 31 -3.34 -0.45 -10.51
CA ALA A 31 -3.30 0.99 -10.28
C ALA A 31 -1.96 1.54 -10.80
N THR A 32 -2.01 2.46 -11.76
CA THR A 32 -0.81 3.04 -12.41
C THR A 32 -0.25 4.27 -11.67
N THR A 33 -0.99 4.78 -10.67
CA THR A 33 -0.66 5.98 -9.89
C THR A 33 -0.72 5.69 -8.40
N GLY A 34 0.25 6.20 -7.63
CA GLY A 34 0.17 6.19 -6.17
C GLY A 34 -0.99 7.06 -5.67
N VAL A 35 -1.47 6.82 -4.44
CA VAL A 35 -2.60 7.54 -3.84
C VAL A 35 -2.20 8.10 -2.47
N VAL A 36 -2.44 9.39 -2.25
CA VAL A 36 -2.21 10.04 -0.95
C VAL A 36 -3.52 10.57 -0.38
N SER A 37 -3.81 10.28 0.89
CA SER A 37 -5.08 10.61 1.53
C SER A 37 -4.95 10.94 3.02
N VAL A 38 -5.78 11.85 3.52
CA VAL A 38 -6.04 12.06 4.95
C VAL A 38 -7.07 11.04 5.43
N TYR A 39 -6.82 10.44 6.61
CA TYR A 39 -7.75 9.57 7.31
C TYR A 39 -7.72 9.84 8.81
N LYS A 40 -8.83 9.55 9.52
CA LYS A 40 -8.99 9.84 10.97
C LYS A 40 -8.53 11.28 11.33
N THR A 41 -8.92 12.25 10.50
CA THR A 41 -8.69 13.72 10.53
C THR A 41 -7.25 14.25 10.66
N THR A 42 -6.32 13.49 11.22
CA THR A 42 -4.94 13.90 11.55
C THR A 42 -3.87 12.94 11.04
N LYS A 43 -4.23 11.92 10.25
CA LYS A 43 -3.27 10.94 9.73
C LYS A 43 -3.21 11.01 8.21
N VAL A 44 -2.02 10.93 7.65
CA VAL A 44 -1.80 10.92 6.19
C VAL A 44 -1.33 9.53 5.78
N ARG A 45 -1.88 9.02 4.68
CA ARG A 45 -1.53 7.73 4.10
C ARG A 45 -1.11 7.89 2.66
N TYR A 46 0.08 7.38 2.34
CA TYR A 46 0.54 7.09 0.99
C TYR A 46 0.35 5.60 0.70
N LYS A 47 -0.02 5.28 -0.55
CA LYS A 47 0.05 3.93 -1.13
C LYS A 47 0.64 4.03 -2.53
N ALA A 48 1.66 3.25 -2.84
CA ALA A 48 2.22 3.16 -4.18
C ALA A 48 1.25 2.51 -5.18
N ALA A 49 1.64 2.62 -6.44
CA ALA A 49 1.13 1.80 -7.53
C ALA A 49 1.96 0.52 -7.63
N THR A 50 1.32 -0.64 -7.68
CA THR A 50 2.00 -1.94 -7.81
C THR A 50 2.87 -2.00 -9.07
N GLY A 51 4.05 -2.61 -8.98
CA GLY A 51 4.98 -2.78 -10.08
C GLY A 51 5.81 -1.53 -10.38
N LYS A 52 5.89 -0.55 -9.47
CA LYS A 52 6.58 0.73 -9.65
C LYS A 52 7.72 0.87 -8.64
N GLN A 53 8.80 1.49 -9.08
CA GLN A 53 9.87 1.92 -8.19
C GLN A 53 9.62 3.37 -7.78
N ASN A 54 9.57 3.61 -6.48
CA ASN A 54 9.17 4.86 -5.86
C ASN A 54 10.35 5.55 -5.14
N LYS A 55 10.29 6.88 -5.09
CA LYS A 55 11.28 7.72 -4.39
C LYS A 55 10.54 8.79 -3.60
N ILE A 56 9.95 8.34 -2.51
CA ILE A 56 8.99 9.07 -1.69
C ILE A 56 9.73 10.01 -0.73
N VAL A 57 9.47 11.31 -0.84
CA VAL A 57 9.98 12.32 0.10
C VAL A 57 8.79 13.02 0.73
N ILE A 58 8.74 13.04 2.06
CA ILE A 58 7.61 13.58 2.83
C ILE A 58 8.09 14.76 3.65
N THR A 59 7.50 15.93 3.42
CA THR A 59 7.82 17.19 4.12
C THR A 59 6.58 17.77 4.80
N ARG A 60 6.75 18.69 5.75
CA ARG A 60 5.66 19.29 6.51
C ARG A 60 5.79 20.81 6.64
N ALA A 61 4.66 21.51 6.48
CA ALA A 61 4.49 22.91 6.85
C ALA A 61 3.18 23.07 7.65
N GLY A 62 3.27 23.39 8.94
CA GLY A 62 2.09 23.57 9.80
C GLY A 62 1.25 22.29 9.95
N ASN A 63 0.01 22.30 9.44
CA ASN A 63 -0.89 21.14 9.34
C ASN A 63 -0.91 20.49 7.94
N THR A 64 -0.04 20.92 7.02
CA THR A 64 0.03 20.38 5.66
C THR A 64 1.24 19.48 5.51
N ILE A 65 1.00 18.24 5.12
CA ILE A 65 2.01 17.28 4.66
C ILE A 65 2.09 17.38 3.14
N THR A 66 3.30 17.48 2.59
CA THR A 66 3.53 17.30 1.15
C THR A 66 4.22 15.96 0.95
N VAL A 67 3.72 15.16 0.01
CA VAL A 67 4.41 13.96 -0.47
C VAL A 67 4.84 14.22 -1.91
N ASP A 68 6.13 14.05 -2.16
CA ASP A 68 6.78 14.05 -3.47
C ASP A 68 7.24 12.62 -3.80
N ASP A 69 7.30 12.30 -5.08
CA ASP A 69 7.62 10.97 -5.62
C ASP A 69 8.17 11.12 -7.06
N VAL A 70 8.64 10.02 -7.65
CA VAL A 70 8.93 9.94 -9.10
C VAL A 70 7.76 9.38 -9.91
N VAL A 71 6.78 8.75 -9.26
CA VAL A 71 5.57 8.22 -9.87
C VAL A 71 4.43 9.22 -9.75
N THR A 72 3.55 9.29 -10.76
CA THR A 72 2.35 10.15 -10.71
C THR A 72 1.47 9.79 -9.52
N LEU A 73 1.07 10.80 -8.75
CA LEU A 73 0.19 10.65 -7.60
C LEU A 73 -1.23 11.15 -7.89
N LYS A 74 -2.20 10.46 -7.28
CA LYS A 74 -3.62 10.82 -7.25
C LYS A 74 -3.99 11.31 -5.85
N PRO A 75 -4.49 12.55 -5.69
CA PRO A 75 -4.99 13.03 -4.41
C PRO A 75 -6.30 12.29 -4.04
N GLY A 76 -6.36 11.79 -2.82
CA GLY A 76 -7.56 11.29 -2.16
C GLY A 76 -8.16 12.32 -1.21
N ALA A 77 -9.00 11.86 -0.28
CA ALA A 77 -9.68 12.72 0.71
C ALA A 77 -8.68 13.62 1.48
N GLY A 78 -9.03 14.90 1.66
CA GLY A 78 -8.19 15.88 2.38
C GLY A 78 -6.89 16.29 1.67
N CYS A 79 -6.69 15.88 0.42
CA CYS A 79 -5.49 16.18 -0.35
C CYS A 79 -5.81 16.87 -1.69
N LYS A 80 -4.82 17.60 -2.22
CA LYS A 80 -4.84 18.28 -3.53
C LYS A 80 -3.49 18.03 -4.22
N LYS A 81 -3.51 17.82 -5.54
CA LYS A 81 -2.29 17.80 -6.36
C LYS A 81 -1.63 19.19 -6.35
N VAL A 82 -0.30 19.25 -6.42
CA VAL A 82 0.43 20.51 -6.59
C VAL A 82 0.29 20.96 -8.04
N GLU A 83 0.01 22.24 -8.27
CA GLU A 83 -0.16 22.75 -9.64
C GLU A 83 1.16 22.70 -10.41
N GLY A 84 1.09 22.31 -11.69
CA GLY A 84 2.26 22.06 -12.54
C GLY A 84 3.02 20.76 -12.25
N ASP A 85 2.65 20.00 -11.20
CA ASP A 85 3.40 18.83 -10.75
C ASP A 85 2.50 17.60 -10.53
N THR A 86 2.75 16.54 -11.31
CA THR A 86 1.92 15.33 -11.25
C THR A 86 2.36 14.31 -10.21
N THR A 87 3.57 14.44 -9.64
CA THR A 87 4.14 13.52 -8.64
C THR A 87 4.05 14.08 -7.22
N ARG A 88 3.68 15.36 -7.06
CA ARG A 88 3.45 15.99 -5.74
C ARG A 88 1.98 16.10 -5.33
N VAL A 89 1.69 15.76 -4.08
CA VAL A 89 0.38 15.93 -3.45
C VAL A 89 0.52 16.58 -2.07
N ARG A 90 -0.28 17.61 -1.79
CA ARG A 90 -0.41 18.26 -0.49
C ARG A 90 -1.67 17.78 0.23
N CYS A 91 -1.53 17.35 1.46
CA CYS A 91 -2.61 16.88 2.33
C CYS A 91 -2.69 17.78 3.57
N THR A 92 -3.82 18.45 3.76
CA THR A 92 -4.03 19.38 4.88
C THR A 92 -4.96 18.72 5.90
N THR A 93 -4.45 18.43 7.10
CA THR A 93 -5.22 17.82 8.19
C THR A 93 -6.00 18.86 8.99
N ALA A 94 -7.11 18.45 9.62
CA ALA A 94 -7.97 19.36 10.38
C ALA A 94 -7.30 19.92 11.65
N ALA A 95 -6.29 19.23 12.17
CA ALA A 95 -5.41 19.66 13.26
C ALA A 95 -3.97 19.22 12.94
N ALA A 96 -3.04 19.34 13.90
CA ALA A 96 -1.66 18.87 13.72
C ALA A 96 -1.61 17.38 13.31
N PRO A 97 -0.85 17.00 12.26
CA PRO A 97 -0.66 15.61 11.88
C PRO A 97 -0.08 14.76 13.03
N THR A 98 -0.67 13.59 13.26
CA THR A 98 -0.28 12.66 14.35
C THR A 98 0.43 11.40 13.86
N ARG A 99 0.28 11.04 12.58
CA ARG A 99 0.90 9.85 11.98
C ARG A 99 0.97 9.99 10.46
N ILE A 100 2.11 9.63 9.89
CA ILE A 100 2.27 9.33 8.47
C ILE A 100 2.24 7.80 8.31
N THR A 101 1.67 7.29 7.24
CA THR A 101 1.69 5.86 6.91
C THR A 101 2.02 5.69 5.43
N VAL A 102 3.05 4.91 5.12
CA VAL A 102 3.56 4.71 3.76
C VAL A 102 3.54 3.23 3.45
N TYR A 103 3.01 2.87 2.29
CA TYR A 103 3.12 1.54 1.71
C TYR A 103 3.69 1.69 0.31
N SER A 104 4.85 1.10 0.02
CA SER A 104 5.43 1.10 -1.35
C SER A 104 5.35 -0.26 -2.05
N TYR A 105 5.22 -1.34 -1.27
CA TYR A 105 4.82 -2.70 -1.66
C TYR A 105 5.84 -3.54 -2.43
N ASP A 106 6.50 -3.00 -3.46
CA ASP A 106 7.37 -3.76 -4.35
C ASP A 106 8.41 -2.88 -5.08
N ARG A 107 9.52 -3.51 -5.51
CA ARG A 107 10.72 -2.88 -6.12
C ARG A 107 11.63 -2.23 -5.09
N ASN A 108 12.75 -1.65 -5.58
CA ASN A 108 13.82 -1.10 -4.76
C ASN A 108 13.53 0.36 -4.43
N ASP A 109 12.76 0.61 -3.39
CA ASP A 109 12.20 1.90 -3.06
C ASP A 109 13.10 2.76 -2.18
N SER A 110 12.77 4.05 -2.14
CA SER A 110 13.34 5.01 -1.19
C SER A 110 12.23 5.79 -0.52
N ILE A 111 12.21 5.80 0.82
CA ILE A 111 11.21 6.50 1.64
C ILE A 111 11.94 7.41 2.62
N VAL A 112 11.66 8.71 2.58
CA VAL A 112 12.24 9.73 3.47
C VAL A 112 11.14 10.49 4.20
N ASN A 113 11.14 10.44 5.53
CA ASN A 113 10.30 11.27 6.39
C ASN A 113 11.08 12.50 6.88
N ASP A 114 11.06 13.58 6.10
CA ASP A 114 11.62 14.88 6.48
C ASP A 114 10.58 15.72 7.26
N THR A 115 10.09 15.14 8.37
CA THR A 115 9.10 15.78 9.25
C THR A 115 9.34 15.48 10.73
N ASP A 116 8.67 16.25 11.59
CA ASP A 116 8.52 16.02 13.03
C ASP A 116 7.29 15.14 13.38
N VAL A 117 6.75 14.37 12.43
CA VAL A 117 5.59 13.50 12.59
C VAL A 117 6.03 12.03 12.58
N PRO A 118 5.56 11.19 13.52
CA PRO A 118 5.86 9.75 13.49
C PRO A 118 5.36 9.08 12.21
N MET A 119 6.20 8.29 11.55
CA MET A 119 5.84 7.47 10.40
C MET A 119 5.64 5.99 10.76
N SER A 120 4.82 5.32 9.96
CA SER A 120 4.91 3.87 9.77
C SER A 120 5.10 3.60 8.29
N ALA A 121 6.26 3.08 7.91
CA ALA A 121 6.58 2.73 6.54
C ALA A 121 6.72 1.22 6.41
N ASP A 122 6.13 0.67 5.36
CA ASP A 122 6.14 -0.72 4.96
C ASP A 122 6.50 -0.74 3.47
N SER A 123 7.74 -1.14 3.15
CA SER A 123 8.22 -1.11 1.77
C SER A 123 7.89 -2.38 0.98
N GLY A 124 7.57 -3.48 1.66
CA GLY A 124 7.33 -4.77 1.00
C GLY A 124 8.62 -5.39 0.46
N THR A 125 8.59 -5.90 -0.77
CA THR A 125 9.69 -6.70 -1.35
C THR A 125 10.59 -5.92 -2.29
N GLY A 126 11.90 -5.97 -2.03
CA GLY A 126 12.87 -5.17 -2.76
C GLY A 126 14.13 -4.92 -1.94
N SER A 127 15.07 -4.13 -2.46
CA SER A 127 16.24 -3.68 -1.70
C SER A 127 16.11 -2.19 -1.39
N ASP A 128 15.45 -1.91 -0.28
CA ASP A 128 14.82 -0.64 0.05
C ASP A 128 15.68 0.26 0.95
N ARG A 129 15.35 1.54 0.96
CA ARG A 129 16.01 2.56 1.79
C ARG A 129 14.97 3.38 2.53
N LEU A 130 14.81 3.13 3.83
CA LEU A 130 13.84 3.83 4.67
C LEU A 130 14.56 4.72 5.67
N TYR A 131 14.28 6.02 5.59
CA TYR A 131 14.79 7.05 6.48
C TYR A 131 13.64 7.64 7.30
N GLY A 132 13.67 7.37 8.61
CA GLY A 132 12.74 7.94 9.59
C GLY A 132 12.93 9.45 9.79
N GLY A 133 11.97 10.06 10.47
CA GLY A 133 12.00 11.46 10.86
C GLY A 133 12.57 11.65 12.27
N SER A 134 12.33 12.82 12.86
CA SER A 134 12.85 13.16 14.21
C SER A 134 12.04 12.56 15.37
N ARG A 135 11.09 11.64 15.09
CA ARG A 135 10.16 11.06 16.08
C ARG A 135 10.25 9.53 16.16
N GLY A 136 9.32 8.94 16.90
CA GLY A 136 9.19 7.48 17.04
C GLY A 136 8.63 6.83 15.78
N ASP A 137 9.45 6.66 14.74
CA ASP A 137 9.05 5.90 13.54
C ASP A 137 9.05 4.38 13.77
N HIS A 138 8.23 3.71 12.98
CA HIS A 138 8.28 2.26 12.75
C HIS A 138 8.56 2.02 11.27
N LEU A 139 9.69 1.40 10.96
CA LEU A 139 10.09 1.08 9.61
C LEU A 139 10.06 -0.45 9.48
N TYR A 140 9.45 -0.94 8.41
CA TYR A 140 9.33 -2.35 8.08
C TYR A 140 9.68 -2.52 6.60
N SER A 141 10.45 -3.55 6.30
CA SER A 141 10.71 -4.07 4.96
C SER A 141 10.57 -5.60 5.03
N ALA A 142 10.36 -6.25 3.88
CA ALA A 142 10.23 -7.71 3.80
C ALA A 142 11.50 -8.35 3.22
N ASP A 143 11.41 -9.02 2.09
CA ASP A 143 12.54 -9.71 1.48
C ASP A 143 13.46 -8.76 0.70
N GLY A 144 14.71 -8.62 1.15
CA GLY A 144 15.81 -8.10 0.34
C GLY A 144 16.98 -7.52 1.14
N ALA A 145 17.78 -6.68 0.49
CA ALA A 145 18.99 -6.07 1.06
C ALA A 145 18.70 -4.63 1.50
N ASP A 146 17.95 -4.50 2.59
CA ASP A 146 17.38 -3.23 3.04
C ASP A 146 18.29 -2.39 3.93
N ARG A 147 18.01 -1.08 3.95
CA ARG A 147 18.65 -0.12 4.84
C ARG A 147 17.61 0.70 5.59
N LEU A 148 17.52 0.48 6.90
CA LEU A 148 16.56 1.13 7.80
C LEU A 148 17.26 2.06 8.80
N GLU A 149 17.12 3.37 8.61
CA GLU A 149 17.77 4.40 9.44
C GLU A 149 16.76 5.33 10.14
N ARG A 150 17.06 5.72 11.37
CA ARG A 150 16.43 6.91 12.00
C ARG A 150 17.14 8.17 11.48
N SER A 151 16.40 9.28 11.43
CA SER A 151 16.75 10.49 10.66
C SER A 151 18.23 10.91 10.70
N PRO A 152 18.82 11.32 9.57
CA PRO A 152 20.17 11.90 9.52
C PRO A 152 20.30 13.25 10.25
N THR A 153 19.19 13.86 10.69
CA THR A 153 19.19 15.04 11.58
C THR A 153 19.43 14.70 13.05
N SER A 154 19.43 13.41 13.40
CA SER A 154 19.82 12.93 14.73
C SER A 154 21.31 12.60 14.72
N ASP A 155 22.08 13.27 15.57
CA ASP A 155 23.55 13.23 15.65
C ASP A 155 24.16 11.84 15.98
N HIS A 156 23.33 10.79 16.09
CA HIS A 156 23.73 9.39 16.23
C HIS A 156 22.88 8.49 15.32
N PRO A 157 23.49 7.78 14.34
CA PRO A 157 22.79 6.76 13.58
C PRO A 157 22.43 5.57 14.49
N ARG A 158 21.15 5.47 14.86
CA ARG A 158 20.61 4.27 15.51
C ARG A 158 19.82 3.48 14.48
N ILE A 159 20.30 2.28 14.17
CA ILE A 159 19.64 1.31 13.31
C ILE A 159 18.19 1.16 13.77
N ALA A 160 17.23 1.20 12.84
CA ALA A 160 15.84 0.97 13.19
C ALA A 160 15.68 -0.45 13.76
N ARG A 161 14.71 -0.64 14.67
CA ARG A 161 14.37 -2.01 15.10
C ARG A 161 13.62 -2.68 13.96
N ASP A 162 14.37 -3.34 13.11
CA ASP A 162 13.85 -4.31 12.15
C ASP A 162 12.92 -5.29 12.89
N ARG A 163 11.70 -5.40 12.38
CA ARG A 163 10.72 -6.39 12.82
C ARG A 163 10.28 -7.18 11.59
N HIS A 164 11.24 -7.92 11.07
CA HIS A 164 11.03 -9.07 10.21
C HIS A 164 9.88 -9.92 10.75
N HIS A 165 8.76 -9.92 10.04
CA HIS A 165 7.64 -10.80 10.33
C HIS A 165 7.91 -12.14 9.63
N PRO A 166 7.99 -13.28 10.35
CA PRO A 166 8.01 -14.58 9.70
C PRO A 166 6.69 -14.80 8.96
N ALA A 167 6.78 -15.45 7.79
CA ALA A 167 5.66 -15.82 6.92
C ALA A 167 4.69 -16.83 7.57
#